data_AF-A0A2J6W5A8-F1
#
_entry.id   AF-A0A2J6W5A8-F1
#
_cell.length_a   1.000
_cell.length_b   1.000
_cell.length_c   1.000
_cell.angle_alpha   90.00
_cell.angle_beta   90.00
_cell.angle_gamma   90.00
#
_symmetry.space_group_name_H-M   'P 1'
#
loop_
_entity.id
_entity.type
_entity.pdbx_description
1 polymer ?
#
loop_
_entity_poly.entity_id
_entity_poly.type
_entity_poly.pdbx_seq_one_letter_code
_entity_poly.pdbx_strand_id
1 'polypeptide(L)'
;MNSQDNDTNEKDVKLGKADISKALSVIPPATSLKGKGKKISEKRIRISYDSSLEKGEAKISKKLAQDLGIQKELELVIAGKKKFVMKAVIDEGIKDDNKVFANPDEMKDEGIADNSIATVRAVSV
;
A
#
# COMPACT_ATOMS: atom_id res chain seq x y z
N MET A 1 -52.13 -55.60 -7.65
CA MET A 1 -50.97 -54.69 -7.63
C MET A 1 -51.46 -53.28 -7.36
N ASN A 2 -51.18 -52.74 -6.18
CA ASN A 2 -51.46 -51.35 -5.82
C ASN A 2 -50.13 -50.72 -5.36
N SER A 3 -49.67 -49.68 -6.04
CA SER A 3 -48.56 -48.79 -5.64
C SER A 3 -48.70 -47.54 -6.53
N GLN A 4 -49.27 -46.45 -6.01
CA GLN A 4 -48.57 -45.34 -5.33
C GLN A 4 -47.89 -44.40 -6.33
N ASP A 5 -48.38 -43.17 -6.48
CA ASP A 5 -47.85 -41.95 -5.81
C ASP A 5 -47.00 -41.16 -6.83
N ASN A 6 -46.94 -39.83 -6.91
CA ASN A 6 -47.58 -38.74 -6.21
C ASN A 6 -47.46 -37.48 -7.10
N ASP A 7 -48.48 -36.65 -7.04
CA ASP A 7 -48.54 -35.27 -7.49
C ASP A 7 -47.38 -34.46 -6.86
N THR A 8 -46.56 -33.75 -7.65
CA THR A 8 -45.64 -32.73 -7.11
C THR A 8 -45.92 -31.39 -7.75
N ASN A 9 -46.92 -30.75 -7.15
CA ASN A 9 -47.37 -29.36 -7.27
C ASN A 9 -46.22 -28.33 -7.22
N GLU A 10 -46.06 -27.58 -8.32
CA GLU A 10 -45.30 -26.32 -8.40
C GLU A 10 -45.86 -25.28 -7.42
N LYS A 11 -45.19 -25.12 -6.27
CA LYS A 11 -45.48 -24.03 -5.34
C LYS A 11 -44.51 -22.88 -5.57
N ASP A 12 -44.99 -21.91 -6.34
CA ASP A 12 -44.48 -20.55 -6.45
C ASP A 12 -44.51 -19.89 -5.06
N VAL A 13 -43.41 -20.00 -4.31
CA VAL A 13 -43.29 -19.39 -2.97
C VAL A 13 -43.05 -17.89 -3.15
N LYS A 14 -44.13 -17.10 -3.15
CA LYS A 14 -44.07 -15.65 -3.02
C LYS A 14 -43.49 -15.28 -1.65
N LEU A 15 -42.17 -15.19 -1.54
CA LEU A 15 -41.50 -14.60 -0.38
C LEU A 15 -42.01 -13.16 -0.21
N GLY A 16 -42.63 -12.87 0.93
CA GLY A 16 -43.12 -11.55 1.25
C GLY A 16 -41.96 -10.54 1.28
N LYS A 17 -42.20 -9.32 0.78
CA LYS A 17 -41.21 -8.22 0.77
C LYS A 17 -40.47 -8.05 2.11
N ALA A 18 -41.11 -8.37 3.22
CA ALA A 18 -40.56 -8.25 4.58
C ALA A 18 -39.37 -9.19 4.86
N ASP A 19 -39.36 -10.41 4.31
CA ASP A 19 -38.29 -11.39 4.55
C ASP A 19 -37.02 -11.05 3.76
N ILE A 20 -37.20 -10.48 2.56
CA ILE A 20 -36.11 -10.02 1.70
C ILE A 20 -35.38 -8.83 2.34
N SER A 21 -36.13 -7.89 2.94
CA SER A 21 -35.55 -6.74 3.63
C SER A 21 -34.74 -7.11 4.87
N LYS A 22 -35.17 -8.13 5.62
CA LYS A 22 -34.41 -8.66 6.77
C LYS A 22 -33.12 -9.35 6.33
N ALA A 23 -33.14 -10.12 5.25
CA ALA A 23 -31.93 -10.74 4.69
C ALA A 23 -30.94 -9.69 4.16
N LEU A 24 -31.42 -8.63 3.51
CA LEU A 24 -30.60 -7.49 3.06
C LEU A 24 -30.00 -6.69 4.23
N SER A 25 -30.63 -6.68 5.40
CA SER A 25 -30.10 -6.00 6.60
C SER A 25 -28.96 -6.74 7.28
N VAL A 26 -28.78 -8.04 7.00
CA VAL A 26 -27.65 -8.84 7.52
C VAL A 26 -26.37 -8.58 6.73
N ILE A 27 -26.51 -8.15 5.47
CA ILE A 27 -25.38 -7.80 4.61
C ILE A 27 -25.15 -6.29 4.79
N PRO A 28 -24.01 -5.86 5.37
CA PRO A 28 -23.71 -4.45 5.42
C PRO A 28 -23.76 -3.87 4.00
N PRO A 29 -24.37 -2.68 3.78
CA PRO A 29 -24.37 -2.06 2.48
C PRO A 29 -22.91 -1.89 2.03
N ALA A 30 -22.63 -2.06 0.73
CA ALA A 30 -21.27 -1.94 0.19
C ALA A 30 -20.57 -0.62 0.59
N THR A 31 -21.36 0.41 0.89
CA THR A 31 -20.95 1.71 1.43
C THR A 31 -20.27 1.62 2.82
N SER A 32 -20.65 0.67 3.67
CA SER A 32 -20.05 0.45 5.01
C SER A 32 -18.71 -0.31 4.96
N LEU A 33 -18.39 -0.97 3.85
CA LEU A 33 -17.10 -1.64 3.62
C LEU A 33 -16.01 -0.69 3.12
N LYS A 34 -16.26 0.63 3.10
CA LYS A 34 -15.24 1.66 2.89
C LYS A 34 -14.33 1.74 4.13
N GLY A 35 -13.66 0.63 4.45
CA GLY A 35 -12.58 0.59 5.42
C GLY A 35 -11.58 1.68 5.08
N LYS A 36 -11.17 2.43 6.11
CA LYS A 36 -10.05 3.39 6.07
C LYS A 36 -9.00 2.86 5.08
N GLY A 37 -8.83 3.58 3.96
CA GLY A 37 -7.91 3.17 2.91
C GLY A 37 -6.59 2.77 3.54
N LYS A 38 -6.12 1.55 3.22
CA LYS A 38 -4.84 1.03 3.66
C LYS A 38 -3.81 2.12 3.35
N LYS A 39 -3.27 2.79 4.39
CA LYS A 39 -2.23 3.82 4.21
C LYS A 39 -1.21 3.21 3.27
N ILE A 40 -0.95 3.88 2.15
CA ILE A 40 0.04 3.42 1.18
C ILE A 40 1.38 3.58 1.89
N SER A 41 1.79 2.53 2.61
CA SER A 41 3.03 2.53 3.37
C SER A 41 4.24 2.33 2.47
N GLU A 42 4.01 2.06 1.18
CA GLU A 42 5.04 1.66 0.23
C GLU A 42 4.85 2.33 -1.13
N LYS A 43 5.90 2.96 -1.66
CA LYS A 43 5.90 3.59 -2.98
C LYS A 43 7.14 3.17 -3.77
N ARG A 44 6.95 2.79 -5.03
CA ARG A 44 8.05 2.53 -5.97
C ARG A 44 8.49 3.83 -6.58
N ILE A 45 9.75 4.17 -6.38
CA ILE A 45 10.34 5.44 -6.78
C ILE A 45 11.77 5.23 -7.25
N ARG A 46 12.35 6.29 -7.78
CA ARG A 46 13.68 6.23 -8.36
C ARG A 46 14.71 6.83 -7.41
N ILE A 47 15.90 6.23 -7.33
CA ILE A 47 17.02 6.77 -6.55
C ILE A 47 17.80 7.74 -7.44
N SER A 48 18.18 8.88 -6.86
CA SER A 48 19.11 9.84 -7.44
C SER A 48 20.26 10.09 -6.47
N TYR A 49 21.43 10.35 -7.01
CA TYR A 49 22.60 10.66 -6.19
C TYR A 49 22.61 12.11 -5.74
N ASP A 50 22.92 12.30 -4.47
CA ASP A 50 23.23 13.61 -3.92
C ASP A 50 24.49 13.51 -3.06
N SER A 51 25.57 14.14 -3.55
CA SER A 51 26.88 14.11 -2.90
C SER A 51 26.94 14.98 -1.63
N SER A 52 25.89 15.73 -1.32
CA SER A 52 25.82 16.59 -0.12
C SER A 52 25.31 15.84 1.10
N LEU A 53 24.88 14.59 0.95
CA LEU A 53 24.35 13.75 2.02
C LEU A 53 25.46 12.90 2.66
N GLU A 54 25.36 12.65 3.96
CA GLU A 54 26.24 11.71 4.65
C GLU A 54 25.80 10.25 4.41
N LYS A 55 26.70 9.30 4.70
CA LYS A 55 26.37 7.87 4.67
C LYS A 55 25.29 7.57 5.73
N GLY A 56 24.28 6.78 5.37
CA GLY A 56 23.16 6.40 6.23
C GLY A 56 21.97 7.36 6.20
N GLU A 57 22.03 8.44 5.42
CA GLU A 57 20.96 9.41 5.27
C GLU A 57 20.37 9.40 3.85
N ALA A 58 19.04 9.42 3.76
CA ALA A 58 18.29 9.64 2.54
C ALA A 58 17.47 10.90 2.63
N LYS A 59 17.56 11.75 1.61
CA LYS A 59 16.80 12.98 1.51
C LYS A 59 15.56 12.78 0.65
N ILE A 60 14.42 13.21 1.17
CA ILE A 60 13.10 13.02 0.58
C ILE A 60 12.28 14.32 0.59
N SER A 61 11.35 14.46 -0.36
CA SER A 61 10.42 15.59 -0.35
C SER A 61 9.44 15.50 0.82
N LYS A 62 9.02 16.64 1.38
CA LYS A 62 8.00 16.70 2.43
C LYS A 62 6.68 16.05 2.03
N LYS A 63 6.28 16.19 0.76
CA LYS A 63 5.10 15.52 0.21
C LYS A 63 5.25 14.01 0.23
N LEU A 64 6.40 13.49 -0.24
CA LEU A 64 6.66 12.05 -0.24
C LEU A 64 6.70 11.50 1.19
N ALA A 65 7.32 12.24 2.12
CA ALA A 65 7.33 11.88 3.54
C ALA A 65 5.91 11.80 4.13
N GLN A 66 5.05 12.78 3.84
CA GLN A 66 3.65 12.80 4.30
C GLN A 66 2.80 11.69 3.69
N ASP A 67 2.99 11.42 2.39
CA ASP A 67 2.24 10.42 1.63
C ASP A 67 2.53 9.00 2.16
N LEU A 68 3.80 8.68 2.41
CA LEU A 68 4.21 7.40 2.98
C LEU A 68 4.14 7.35 4.52
N GLY A 69 4.04 8.48 5.20
CA GLY A 69 4.06 8.57 6.67
C GLY A 69 5.45 8.41 7.29
N ILE A 70 6.51 8.79 6.58
CA ILE A 70 7.91 8.73 7.04
C ILE A 70 8.20 9.95 7.93
N GLN A 71 8.73 9.72 9.14
CA GLN A 71 9.09 10.80 10.08
C GLN A 71 10.58 10.90 10.38
N LYS A 72 11.23 9.77 10.65
CA LYS A 72 12.64 9.71 11.08
C LYS A 72 13.46 8.69 10.31
N GLU A 73 12.87 7.53 10.02
CA GLU A 73 13.54 6.42 9.37
C GLU A 73 12.67 5.90 8.22
N LEU A 74 13.35 5.49 7.15
CA LEU A 74 12.73 4.87 5.99
C LEU A 74 13.44 3.56 5.68
N GLU A 75 12.68 2.60 5.18
CA GLU A 75 13.22 1.35 4.65
C GLU A 75 13.23 1.44 3.12
N LEU A 76 14.41 1.24 2.54
CA LEU A 76 14.64 1.16 1.11
C LEU A 76 14.82 -0.31 0.72
N VAL A 77 13.93 -0.78 -0.16
CA VAL A 77 13.99 -2.12 -0.73
C VAL A 77 14.37 -2.03 -2.21
N ILE A 78 15.58 -2.48 -2.55
CA ILE A 78 16.07 -2.52 -3.94
C ILE A 78 15.81 -3.90 -4.54
N ALA A 79 15.12 -3.91 -5.68
CA ALA A 79 14.82 -5.12 -6.47
C ALA A 79 14.20 -6.29 -5.66
N GLY A 80 13.53 -6.00 -4.53
CA GLY A 80 12.93 -7.01 -3.65
C GLY A 80 13.93 -7.92 -2.93
N LYS A 81 15.23 -7.69 -3.07
CA LYS A 81 16.29 -8.55 -2.52
C LYS A 81 17.01 -7.88 -1.36
N LYS A 82 17.43 -6.63 -1.56
CA LYS A 82 18.20 -5.88 -0.58
C LYS A 82 17.29 -4.90 0.16
N LYS A 83 17.38 -4.89 1.49
CA LYS A 83 16.63 -3.98 2.37
C LYS A 83 17.60 -3.22 3.24
N PHE A 84 17.45 -1.91 3.30
CA PHE A 84 18.28 -1.05 4.14
C PHE A 84 17.40 -0.05 4.87
N VAL A 85 17.71 0.18 6.14
CA VAL A 85 17.06 1.21 6.94
C VAL A 85 18.01 2.40 6.96
N MET A 86 17.49 3.56 6.58
CA MET A 86 18.25 4.80 6.50
C MET A 86 17.47 5.91 7.17
N LYS A 87 18.19 6.92 7.66
CA LYS A 87 17.60 8.09 8.29
C LYS A 87 16.99 9.00 7.22
N ALA A 88 15.73 9.38 7.42
CA ALA A 88 14.99 10.21 6.49
C ALA A 88 15.22 11.69 6.80
N VAL A 89 15.84 12.41 5.87
CA VAL A 89 16.02 13.87 5.91
C VAL A 89 14.95 14.50 5.02
N ILE A 90 14.02 15.23 5.62
CA ILE A 90 12.92 15.86 4.88
C ILE A 90 13.39 17.25 4.43
N ASP A 91 13.42 17.48 3.12
CA ASP A 91 13.81 18.75 2.52
C ASP A 91 12.63 19.34 1.72
N GLU A 92 12.31 20.62 1.97
CA GLU A 92 11.21 21.34 1.31
C GLU A 92 11.60 21.90 -0.06
N GLY A 93 12.91 21.94 -0.38
CA GLY A 93 13.41 22.37 -1.69
C GLY A 93 13.22 21.32 -2.80
N ILE A 94 13.00 20.06 -2.44
CA ILE A 94 12.80 18.96 -3.38
C ILE A 94 11.34 18.94 -3.84
N LYS A 95 11.12 19.24 -5.13
CA LYS A 95 9.80 19.15 -5.78
C LYS A 95 9.51 17.78 -6.40
N ASP A 96 10.52 16.92 -6.50
CA ASP A 96 10.41 15.59 -7.11
C ASP A 96 9.79 14.58 -6.15
N ASP A 97 8.47 14.36 -6.25
CA ASP A 97 7.71 13.41 -5.41
C ASP A 97 7.88 11.93 -5.82
N ASN A 98 8.74 11.64 -6.81
CA ASN A 98 8.99 10.30 -7.34
C ASN A 98 10.49 9.92 -7.28
N LYS A 99 11.30 10.74 -6.62
CA LYS A 99 12.73 10.50 -6.45
C LYS A 99 13.11 10.52 -4.96
N VAL A 100 14.08 9.70 -4.61
CA VAL A 100 14.79 9.76 -3.33
C VAL A 100 16.24 10.04 -3.60
N PHE A 101 16.80 10.95 -2.83
CA PHE A 101 18.20 11.32 -2.91
C PHE A 101 18.96 10.55 -1.84
N ALA A 102 20.05 9.91 -2.24
CA ALA A 102 20.89 9.17 -1.32
C ALA A 102 22.37 9.38 -1.65
N ASN A 103 23.21 9.11 -0.67
CA ASN A 103 24.65 9.25 -0.83
C ASN A 103 25.19 8.28 -1.92
N PRO A 104 25.97 8.77 -2.90
CA PRO A 104 26.47 7.96 -4.01
C PRO A 104 27.48 6.88 -3.59
N ASP A 105 28.26 7.09 -2.53
CA ASP A 105 29.23 6.12 -2.04
C ASP A 105 28.52 4.91 -1.43
N GLU A 106 27.51 5.15 -0.59
CA GLU A 106 26.71 4.07 -0.01
C GLU A 106 25.93 3.30 -1.08
N MET A 107 25.37 4.02 -2.06
CA MET A 107 24.68 3.39 -3.19
C MET A 107 25.64 2.51 -4.00
N LYS A 108 26.89 2.94 -4.21
CA LYS A 108 27.92 2.14 -4.89
C LYS A 108 28.38 0.94 -4.07
N ASP A 109 28.61 1.11 -2.77
CA ASP A 109 28.93 0.03 -1.84
C ASP A 109 27.84 -1.06 -1.90
N GLU A 110 26.58 -0.63 -2.05
CA GLU A 110 25.43 -1.53 -2.21
C GLU A 110 25.15 -1.99 -3.66
N GLY A 111 25.95 -1.56 -4.63
CA GLY A 111 25.78 -1.92 -6.05
C GLY A 111 24.49 -1.38 -6.68
N ILE A 112 23.97 -0.29 -6.14
CA ILE A 112 22.79 0.44 -6.63
C ILE A 112 23.31 1.53 -7.58
N ALA A 113 22.79 1.56 -8.80
CA ALA A 113 23.12 2.58 -9.78
C ALA A 113 22.22 3.83 -9.64
N ASP A 114 22.66 4.95 -10.19
CA ASP A 114 21.80 6.12 -10.34
C ASP A 114 20.57 5.75 -11.17
N ASN A 115 19.46 6.42 -10.92
CA ASN A 115 18.19 6.15 -11.57
C ASN A 115 17.62 4.73 -11.31
N SER A 116 18.13 4.00 -10.32
CA SER A 116 17.61 2.68 -9.94
C SER A 116 16.20 2.76 -9.35
N ILE A 117 15.42 1.71 -9.56
CA ILE A 117 14.07 1.58 -8.99
C ILE A 117 14.18 0.94 -7.61
N ALA A 118 13.67 1.64 -6.60
CA ALA A 118 13.55 1.13 -5.26
C ALA A 118 12.13 1.27 -4.74
N THR A 119 11.78 0.42 -3.79
CA THR A 119 10.53 0.52 -3.05
C THR A 119 10.86 1.15 -1.71
N VAL A 120 10.31 2.33 -1.46
CA VAL A 120 10.44 2.99 -0.17
C VAL A 120 9.25 2.63 0.68
N ARG A 121 9.53 2.29 1.93
CA ARG A 121 8.54 1.94 2.92
C ARG A 121 8.76 2.77 4.18
N ALA A 122 7.68 3.16 4.84
CA ALA A 122 7.79 3.69 6.19
C ALA A 122 8.15 2.56 7.15
N VAL A 123 9.20 2.75 7.95
CA VAL A 123 9.45 1.90 9.12
C VAL A 123 8.39 2.26 10.14
N SER A 124 7.35 1.43 10.22
CA SER A 124 6.34 1.59 11.26
C SER A 124 6.95 1.09 12.56
N VAL A 125 7.32 2.02 13.43
CA VAL A 125 7.60 1.77 14.85
C VAL A 125 6.30 1.76 15.62
#